data_AF-A0A2U9IT02-F1
#
_entry.id   AF-A0A2U9IT02-F1
#
_cell.length_a   1.000
_cell.length_b   1.000
_cell.length_c   1.000
_cell.angle_alpha   90.00
_cell.angle_beta   90.00
_cell.angle_gamma   90.00
#
_symmetry.space_group_name_H-M   'P 1'
#
loop_
_entity.id
_entity.type
_entity.pdbx_description
1 polymer ?
#
loop_
_entity_poly.entity_id
_entity_poly.type
_entity_poly.pdbx_seq_one_letter_code
_entity_poly.pdbx_strand_id
1 'polypeptide(L)' 'MSGVFTLIVLGIGWQDFISWLDLFYLSSIEIKLLFMIVLYLVILGILEGTVVYWGAYFIIAEAIPFIIVLFARKIFGPR' A
#
# COMPACT_ATOMS: atom_id res chain seq x y z
N MET A 1 -7.97 10.13 -10.62
CA MET A 1 -7.28 9.56 -9.44
C MET A 1 -7.97 8.32 -8.88
N SER A 2 -9.30 8.18 -8.89
CA SER A 2 -9.96 6.93 -8.41
C SER A 2 -9.70 5.70 -9.30
N GLY A 3 -9.55 5.87 -10.63
CA GLY A 3 -9.42 4.74 -11.57
C GLY A 3 -8.21 3.84 -11.36
N VAL A 4 -7.05 4.37 -10.92
CA VAL A 4 -5.85 3.56 -10.68
C VAL A 4 -6.04 2.63 -9.48
N PHE A 5 -6.67 3.13 -8.42
CA PHE A 5 -6.96 2.35 -7.21
C PHE A 5 -7.93 1.21 -7.51
N THR A 6 -8.98 1.48 -8.30
CA THR A 6 -9.94 0.45 -8.74
C THR A 6 -9.29 -0.60 -9.62
N LEU A 7 -8.39 -0.21 -10.53
CA LEU A 7 -7.70 -1.14 -11.42
C LEU A 7 -6.72 -2.07 -10.68
N ILE A 8 -6.07 -1.57 -9.62
CA ILE A 8 -5.23 -2.39 -8.73
C ILE A 8 -6.10 -3.39 -7.96
N VAL A 9 -7.20 -2.92 -7.38
CA VAL A 9 -8.15 -3.75 -6.61
C VAL A 9 -8.83 -4.81 -7.49
N LEU A 10 -9.13 -4.49 -8.75
CA LEU A 10 -9.71 -5.42 -9.73
C LEU A 10 -8.67 -6.36 -10.36
N GLY A 11 -7.38 -6.21 -10.04
CA GLY A 11 -6.29 -7.03 -10.60
C GLY A 11 -5.94 -6.74 -12.06
N ILE A 12 -6.72 -5.91 -12.76
CA ILE A 12 -6.55 -5.57 -14.18
C ILE A 12 -5.35 -4.62 -14.38
N GLY A 13 -5.03 -3.78 -13.38
CA GLY A 13 -3.89 -2.86 -13.39
C GLY A 13 -2.68 -3.34 -12.58
N TRP A 14 -2.62 -4.62 -12.22
CA TRP A 14 -1.57 -5.14 -11.35
C TRP A 14 -0.17 -5.05 -11.98
N GLN A 15 -0.05 -5.39 -13.25
CA GLN A 15 1.22 -5.28 -13.98
C GLN A 15 1.65 -3.83 -14.18
N ASP A 16 0.69 -2.93 -14.48
CA ASP A 16 0.97 -1.49 -14.61
C ASP A 16 1.44 -0.89 -13.28
N PHE A 17 0.86 -1.35 -12.16
CA PHE A 17 1.26 -0.93 -10.82
C PHE A 17 2.66 -1.41 -10.44
N ILE A 18 2.98 -2.68 -10.70
CA ILE A 18 4.32 -3.24 -10.47
C ILE A 18 5.36 -2.49 -11.32
N SER A 19 5.02 -2.25 -12.59
CA SER A 19 5.87 -1.52 -13.53
C SER A 19 6.10 -0.07 -13.07
N TRP A 20 5.04 0.62 -12.65
CA TRP A 20 5.10 2.01 -12.20
C TRP A 20 5.89 2.21 -10.90
N LEU A 21 5.87 1.22 -10.01
CA LEU A 21 6.65 1.22 -8.77
C LEU A 21 8.03 0.56 -8.90
N ASP A 22 8.36 0.03 -10.09
CA ASP A 22 9.64 -0.63 -10.37
C ASP A 22 9.95 -1.77 -9.37
N LEU A 23 8.93 -2.57 -9.05
CA LEU A 23 8.99 -3.62 -8.02
C LEU A 23 9.46 -4.99 -8.56
N PHE A 24 10.18 -5.03 -9.69
CA PHE A 24 10.59 -6.29 -10.34
C PHE A 24 11.51 -7.18 -9.48
N TYR A 25 12.05 -6.66 -8.38
CA TYR A 25 12.88 -7.41 -7.43
C TYR A 25 12.07 -8.19 -6.38
N LEU A 26 10.77 -7.93 -6.26
CA LEU A 26 9.84 -8.67 -5.38
C LEU A 26 8.98 -9.63 -6.20
N SER A 27 8.66 -10.79 -5.62
CA SER A 27 7.70 -11.71 -6.21
C SER A 27 6.29 -11.13 -6.19
N SER A 28 5.45 -11.55 -7.15
CA SER A 28 4.06 -11.09 -7.25
C SER A 28 3.25 -11.35 -5.98
N ILE A 29 3.55 -12.41 -5.24
CA ILE A 29 2.92 -12.72 -3.94
C ILE A 29 3.35 -11.72 -2.86
N GLU A 30 4.64 -11.38 -2.77
CA GLU A 30 5.13 -10.42 -1.77
C GLU A 30 4.53 -9.03 -1.97
N ILE A 31 4.42 -8.58 -3.22
CA ILE A 31 3.80 -7.28 -3.54
C ILE A 31 2.32 -7.28 -3.17
N LYS A 32 1.59 -8.39 -3.44
CA LYS A 32 0.18 -8.54 -3.04
C LYS A 32 0.01 -8.50 -1.52
N LEU A 33 0.88 -9.19 -0.80
CA LEU A 33 0.87 -9.20 0.67
C LEU A 33 1.14 -7.81 1.24
N LEU A 34 2.17 -7.12 0.75
CA LEU A 34 2.47 -5.74 1.14
C LEU A 34 1.27 -4.81 0.91
N PHE A 35 0.63 -4.94 -0.25
CA PHE A 35 -0.55 -4.15 -0.57
C PHE A 35 -1.73 -4.45 0.36
N MET A 36 -2.00 -5.73 0.65
CA MET A 36 -3.05 -6.12 1.61
C MET A 36 -2.78 -5.59 3.02
N ILE A 37 -1.54 -5.64 3.50
CA ILE A 37 -1.16 -5.13 4.82
C ILE A 37 -1.39 -3.63 4.91
N VAL A 38 -0.95 -2.87 3.90
CA VAL A 38 -1.14 -1.40 3.85
C VAL A 38 -2.63 -1.06 3.87
N LEU A 39 -3.43 -1.71 3.02
CA LEU A 39 -4.88 -1.47 3.00
C LEU A 39 -5.54 -1.83 4.32
N TYR A 40 -5.17 -2.96 4.91
CA TYR A 40 -5.71 -3.40 6.19
C TYR A 40 -5.43 -2.38 7.30
N LEU A 41 -4.18 -1.92 7.47
CA LEU A 41 -3.80 -0.97 8.51
C LEU A 41 -4.48 0.40 8.33
N VAL A 42 -4.60 0.87 7.09
CA VAL A 42 -5.29 2.13 6.78
C VAL A 42 -6.78 2.03 7.09
N ILE A 43 -7.44 0.97 6.63
CA ILE A 43 -8.88 0.77 6.86
C ILE A 43 -9.14 0.56 8.36
N LEU A 44 -8.33 -0.23 9.04
CA LEU A 44 -8.44 -0.48 10.47
C LEU A 44 -8.30 0.82 11.26
N GLY A 45 -7.25 1.61 11.00
CA GLY A 45 -7.03 2.86 11.70
C GLY A 45 -8.16 3.88 11.48
N ILE A 46 -8.74 3.93 10.27
CA ILE A 46 -9.91 4.79 10.00
C ILE A 46 -11.15 4.26 10.73
N LEU A 47 -11.44 2.97 10.61
CA LEU A 47 -12.67 2.38 11.17
C LEU A 47 -12.62 2.42 12.70
N GLU A 48 -11.48 2.09 13.29
CA GLU A 48 -11.32 2.11 14.74
C GLU A 48 -11.21 3.54 15.29
N GLY A 49 -10.58 4.45 14.53
CA GLY A 49 -10.51 5.88 14.84
C GLY A 49 -11.87 6.57 14.82
N THR A 50 -12.78 6.12 13.94
CA THR A 50 -14.15 6.66 13.84
C THR A 50 -15.12 6.02 14.80
N VAL A 51 -15.03 4.70 15.02
CA VAL A 51 -16.03 3.92 15.77
C VAL A 51 -15.69 3.77 17.25
N VAL A 52 -14.41 3.65 17.60
CA VAL A 52 -13.99 3.23 18.95
C VAL A 52 -13.35 4.38 19.74
N TYR A 53 -12.24 4.96 19.25
CA TYR A 53 -11.56 6.06 19.93
C TYR A 53 -10.57 6.80 19.01
N TRP A 54 -10.42 8.11 19.20
CA TRP A 54 -9.56 8.98 18.38
C TRP A 54 -8.08 8.58 18.34
N GLY A 55 -7.57 7.88 19.36
CA GLY A 55 -6.19 7.40 19.37
C GLY A 55 -5.92 6.32 18.31
N ALA A 56 -6.94 5.61 17.83
CA ALA A 56 -6.75 4.55 16.84
C ALA A 56 -6.36 5.08 15.44
N TYR A 57 -6.52 6.37 15.15
CA TYR A 57 -5.97 6.95 13.92
C TYR A 57 -4.44 6.81 13.83
N PHE A 58 -3.73 6.66 14.96
CA PHE A 58 -2.28 6.42 14.97
C PHE A 58 -1.89 5.06 14.38
N ILE A 59 -2.79 4.08 14.30
CA ILE A 59 -2.55 2.78 13.66
C ILE A 59 -2.19 2.97 12.18
N ILE A 60 -2.68 4.03 11.53
CA ILE A 60 -2.33 4.37 10.15
C ILE A 60 -0.82 4.62 10.00
N ALA A 61 -0.14 5.10 11.05
CA ALA A 61 1.30 5.31 11.02
C ALA A 61 2.09 3.98 10.91
N GLU A 62 1.51 2.86 11.35
CA GLU A 62 2.12 1.54 11.19
C GLU A 62 2.14 1.07 9.73
N ALA A 63 1.36 1.70 8.84
CA ALA A 63 1.45 1.44 7.40
C ALA A 63 2.72 2.06 6.76
N ILE A 64 3.36 3.03 7.42
CA ILE A 64 4.49 3.79 6.86
C ILE A 64 5.68 2.90 6.45
N PRO A 65 6.16 1.94 7.25
CA PRO A 65 7.27 1.07 6.84
C PRO A 65 6.96 0.28 5.56
N PHE A 66 5.73 -0.21 5.42
CA PHE A 66 5.29 -0.96 4.25
C PHE A 66 5.17 -0.06 3.01
N ILE A 67 4.70 1.18 3.19
CA ILE A 67 4.70 2.20 2.13
C ILE A 67 6.13 2.53 1.72
N ILE A 68 7.07 2.68 2.67
CA ILE A 68 8.48 2.92 2.35
C ILE A 68 9.04 1.77 1.52
N VAL A 69 8.74 0.51 1.85
CA VAL A 69 9.17 -0.65 1.04
C VAL A 69 8.58 -0.59 -0.37
N LEU A 70 7.29 -0.27 -0.53
CA LEU A 70 6.63 -0.15 -1.84
C LEU A 70 7.22 0.97 -2.70
N PHE A 71 7.71 2.05 -2.09
CA PHE A 71 8.28 3.19 -2.81
C PHE A 71 9.82 3.25 -2.75
N ALA A 72 10.48 2.26 -2.15
CA ALA A 72 11.90 2.31 -1.82
C ALA A 72 12.77 2.57 -3.05
N ARG A 73 12.51 1.90 -4.18
CA ARG A 73 13.25 2.13 -5.43
C ARG A 73 13.03 3.53 -6.01
N LYS A 74 11.83 4.08 -5.87
CA LYS A 74 11.51 5.41 -6.37
C LYS A 74 12.10 6.53 -5.52
N ILE A 75 12.30 6.26 -4.23
CA ILE A 75 12.85 7.22 -3.25
C ILE A 75 14.38 7.14 -3.17
N PHE A 76 14.94 5.93 -3.20
CA PHE A 76 16.36 5.67 -2.91
C PHE A 76 17.13 4.98 -4.05
N GLY A 77 16.44 4.60 -5.14
CA GLY A 77 17.11 3.98 -6.29
C GLY A 77 17.92 4.98 -7.10
N PRO A 78 19.04 4.54 -7.74
CA PRO A 78 19.73 5.36 -8.72
C PRO A 78 18.78 5.63 -9.90
N ARG A 79 18.65 6.91 -10.27
CA ARG A 79 17.85 7.35 -11.42
C ARG A 79 18.37 6.75 -12.72
#